data_AF-A0A2D5YJU3-F1
#
_entry.id   AF-A0A2D5YJU3-F1
#
_cell.length_a   1.000
_cell.length_b   1.000
_cell.length_c   1.000
_cell.angle_alpha   90.00
_cell.angle_beta   90.00
_cell.angle_gamma   90.00
#
_symmetry.space_group_name_H-M   'P 1'
#
loop_
_entity.id
_entity.type
_entity.pdbx_description
1 polymer ?
#
loop_
_entity_poly.entity_id
_entity_poly.type
_entity_poly.pdbx_seq_one_letter_code
_entity_poly.pdbx_strand_id
1 'polypeptide(L)'
;MSQVRIAIVVLLVLVLALVLPSAEAHDAGTFSIIVRDDGIVPETASFQYNDTALWIDVGEDDNLTHRIVYDGDGDGLYNGTYDWDSGTLQNECESDENGTKLDEECQTSFRVSFNSTFGTGTYYYQDLLS
;
A
#
# COMPACT_ATOMS: atom_id res chain seq x y z
N MET A 1 23.95 -45.29 20.20
CA MET A 1 24.67 -44.00 20.04
C MET A 1 25.27 -43.61 21.38
N SER A 2 26.51 -43.09 21.42
CA SER A 2 27.12 -42.60 22.67
C SER A 2 26.35 -41.40 23.22
N GLN A 3 26.18 -41.31 24.54
CA GLN A 3 25.56 -40.20 25.28
C GLN A 3 26.07 -38.82 24.80
N VAL A 4 27.37 -38.74 24.47
CA VAL A 4 28.02 -37.52 23.93
C VAL A 4 27.45 -37.11 22.57
N ARG A 5 27.16 -38.08 21.69
CA ARG A 5 26.57 -37.79 20.36
C ARG A 5 25.12 -37.31 20.49
N ILE A 6 24.38 -37.81 21.47
CA ILE A 6 23.02 -37.36 21.75
C ILE A 6 23.04 -35.92 22.27
N ALA A 7 23.94 -35.61 23.21
CA ALA A 7 24.10 -34.25 23.74
C ALA A 7 24.46 -33.23 22.65
N ILE A 8 25.38 -33.59 21.74
CA ILE A 8 25.76 -32.72 20.62
C ILE A 8 24.57 -32.46 19.69
N VAL A 9 23.81 -33.50 19.33
CA VAL A 9 22.64 -33.34 18.45
C VAL A 9 21.57 -32.46 19.11
N VAL A 10 21.29 -32.65 20.40
CA VAL A 10 20.33 -31.82 21.14
C VAL A 10 20.78 -30.37 21.19
N LEU A 11 22.06 -30.11 21.46
CA LEU A 11 22.62 -28.76 21.47
C LEU A 11 22.50 -28.10 20.09
N LEU A 12 22.79 -28.84 19.01
CA LEU A 12 22.71 -28.34 17.64
C LEU A 12 21.28 -27.97 17.25
N VAL A 13 20.30 -28.80 17.63
CA VAL A 13 18.87 -28.52 17.40
C VAL A 13 18.43 -27.28 18.20
N LEU A 14 18.88 -27.14 19.44
CA LEU A 14 18.53 -25.99 20.27
C LEU A 14 19.13 -24.69 19.71
N VAL A 15 20.39 -24.71 19.28
CA VAL A 15 21.03 -23.57 18.61
C VAL A 15 20.33 -23.23 17.31
N LEU A 16 19.89 -24.23 16.53
CA LEU A 16 19.14 -24.01 15.30
C LEU A 16 17.77 -23.39 15.55
N ALA A 17 17.10 -23.75 16.66
CA ALA A 17 15.82 -23.15 17.06
C ALA A 17 15.96 -21.67 17.46
N LEU A 18 17.12 -21.27 17.98
CA LEU A 18 17.42 -19.88 18.39
C LEU A 18 17.74 -18.95 17.21
N VAL A 19 18.04 -19.49 16.03
CA VAL A 19 18.32 -18.71 14.81
C VAL A 19 17.16 -18.71 13.82
N LEU A 20 16.00 -19.25 14.20
CA LEU A 20 14.80 -19.13 13.36
C LEU A 20 14.37 -17.65 13.31
N PRO A 21 14.10 -17.10 12.12
CA PRO A 21 13.59 -15.74 12.02
C PRO A 21 12.25 -15.66 12.75
N SER A 22 12.05 -14.59 13.53
CA SER A 22 10.76 -14.26 14.10
C SER A 22 9.79 -13.94 12.96
N ALA A 23 8.79 -14.79 12.75
CA ALA A 23 7.66 -14.43 11.92
C ALA A 23 6.73 -13.54 12.74
N GLU A 24 6.77 -12.24 12.50
CA GLU A 24 5.69 -11.36 12.96
C GLU A 24 4.47 -11.64 12.10
N ALA A 25 3.47 -12.29 12.69
CA ALA A 25 2.17 -12.42 12.07
C ALA A 25 1.40 -11.13 12.36
N HIS A 26 1.45 -10.16 11.44
CA HIS A 26 0.48 -9.07 11.44
C HIS A 26 -0.77 -9.52 10.68
N ASP A 27 -1.92 -8.99 11.10
CA ASP A 27 -3.17 -9.23 10.38
C ASP A 27 -3.21 -8.30 9.17
N ALA A 28 -3.33 -8.87 7.98
CA ALA A 28 -3.35 -8.10 6.74
C ALA A 28 -4.58 -7.19 6.70
N GLY A 29 -4.37 -5.88 6.55
CA GLY A 29 -5.41 -4.87 6.70
C GLY A 29 -5.60 -4.00 5.46
N THR A 30 -6.74 -3.31 5.41
CA THR A 30 -6.91 -2.13 4.55
C THR A 30 -6.68 -0.88 5.38
N PHE A 31 -5.72 -0.06 4.98
CA PHE A 31 -5.40 1.22 5.59
C PHE A 31 -5.92 2.35 4.71
N SER A 32 -6.84 3.15 5.23
CA SER A 32 -7.43 4.27 4.50
C SER A 32 -6.59 5.54 4.67
N ILE A 33 -6.36 6.22 3.56
CA ILE A 33 -5.64 7.48 3.46
C ILE A 33 -6.63 8.48 2.88
N ILE A 34 -6.77 9.62 3.55
CA ILE A 34 -7.79 10.61 3.22
C ILE A 34 -7.17 11.70 2.38
N VAL A 35 -7.72 11.91 1.19
CA VAL A 35 -7.34 12.96 0.25
C VAL A 35 -8.39 14.07 0.34
N ARG A 36 -7.96 15.30 0.57
CA ARG A 36 -8.82 16.49 0.67
C ARG A 36 -8.20 17.61 -0.15
N ASP A 37 -8.98 18.65 -0.39
CA ASP A 37 -8.55 19.86 -1.10
C ASP A 37 -7.30 20.51 -0.47
N ASP A 38 -7.14 20.38 0.84
CA ASP A 38 -6.01 20.94 1.61
C ASP A 38 -4.82 19.99 1.78
N GLY A 39 -4.93 18.77 1.26
CA GLY A 39 -3.85 17.79 1.21
C GLY A 39 -4.22 16.40 1.74
N ILE A 40 -3.22 15.53 1.68
CA ILE A 40 -3.33 14.10 1.95
C ILE A 40 -2.92 13.74 3.38
N VAL A 41 -3.70 12.87 4.04
CA VAL A 41 -3.42 12.44 5.42
C VAL A 41 -3.56 10.92 5.58
N PRO A 42 -2.50 10.22 6.06
CA PRO A 42 -1.15 10.76 6.29
C PRO A 42 -0.42 11.07 4.96
N GLU A 43 0.65 11.87 5.01
CA GLU A 43 1.50 12.16 3.84
C GLU A 43 2.42 10.98 3.47
N THR A 44 2.68 10.10 4.43
CA THR A 44 3.50 8.89 4.27
C THR A 44 2.92 7.78 5.11
N ALA A 45 3.10 6.53 4.70
CA ALA A 45 2.61 5.39 5.46
C ALA A 45 3.54 4.19 5.34
N SER A 46 3.55 3.37 6.38
CA SER A 46 4.28 2.10 6.41
C SER A 46 3.31 0.94 6.22
N PHE A 47 3.68 0.02 5.35
CA PHE A 47 2.87 -1.15 5.02
C PHE A 47 3.69 -2.42 5.18
N GLN A 48 2.99 -3.49 5.51
CA GLN A 48 3.53 -4.83 5.65
C GLN A 48 2.93 -5.73 4.54
N TYR A 49 3.53 -6.90 4.33
CA TYR A 49 3.14 -7.79 3.24
C TYR A 49 1.65 -8.21 3.31
N ASN A 50 0.94 -8.17 2.19
CA ASN A 50 -0.51 -8.32 2.04
C ASN A 50 -1.39 -7.18 2.57
N ASP A 51 -0.82 -6.07 3.06
CA ASP A 51 -1.64 -4.89 3.35
C ASP A 51 -2.19 -4.27 2.06
N THR A 52 -3.24 -3.47 2.19
CA THR A 52 -3.78 -2.66 1.11
C THR A 52 -3.92 -1.22 1.56
N ALA A 53 -3.35 -0.29 0.81
CA ALA A 53 -3.65 1.12 0.95
C ALA A 53 -4.88 1.48 0.12
N LEU A 54 -5.72 2.33 0.68
CA LEU A 54 -6.92 2.87 0.03
C LEU A 54 -6.91 4.39 0.19
N TRP A 55 -6.58 5.10 -0.90
CA TRP A 55 -6.75 6.55 -0.97
C TRP A 55 -8.20 6.85 -1.34
N ILE A 56 -8.84 7.75 -0.60
CA ILE A 56 -10.23 8.15 -0.82
C ILE A 56 -10.26 9.67 -0.92
N ASP A 57 -10.74 10.17 -2.04
CA ASP A 57 -11.04 11.58 -2.20
C ASP A 57 -12.34 11.91 -1.43
N VAL A 58 -12.21 12.83 -0.50
CA VAL A 58 -13.33 13.39 0.28
C VAL A 58 -13.34 14.91 0.20
N GLY A 59 -12.71 15.48 -0.83
CA GLY A 59 -12.71 16.90 -1.14
C GLY A 59 -14.10 17.47 -1.37
N GLU A 60 -14.23 18.79 -1.28
CA GLU A 60 -15.50 19.50 -1.50
C GLU A 60 -15.47 20.37 -2.79
N ASP A 61 -14.31 20.57 -3.40
CA ASP A 61 -14.17 21.34 -4.64
C ASP A 61 -14.21 20.44 -5.88
N ASP A 62 -15.35 20.46 -6.59
CA ASP A 62 -15.55 19.69 -7.84
C ASP A 62 -14.61 20.13 -8.99
N ASN A 63 -13.91 21.26 -8.85
CA ASN A 63 -12.93 21.74 -9.83
C ASN A 63 -11.49 21.35 -9.48
N LEU A 64 -11.29 20.67 -8.35
CA LEU A 64 -10.00 20.18 -7.91
C LEU A 64 -9.97 18.67 -8.05
N THR A 65 -8.93 18.19 -8.72
CA THR A 65 -8.70 16.76 -8.90
C THR A 65 -7.35 16.36 -8.32
N HIS A 66 -7.29 15.13 -7.81
CA HIS A 66 -6.12 14.57 -7.17
C HIS A 66 -5.51 13.45 -8.00
N ARG A 67 -4.19 13.29 -7.98
CA ARG A 67 -3.51 12.17 -8.63
C ARG A 67 -2.39 11.66 -7.74
N ILE A 68 -2.59 10.48 -7.18
CA ILE A 68 -1.70 9.85 -6.22
C ILE A 68 -0.66 9.02 -6.94
N VAL A 69 0.60 9.41 -6.80
CA VAL A 69 1.73 8.81 -7.51
C VAL A 69 2.84 8.38 -6.58
N TYR A 70 3.59 7.38 -6.99
CA TYR A 70 4.83 6.95 -6.36
C TYR A 70 5.84 6.58 -7.44
N ASP A 71 7.04 7.12 -7.31
CA ASP A 71 8.19 6.88 -8.18
C ASP A 71 9.20 6.04 -7.38
N GLY A 72 9.20 4.74 -7.65
CA GLY A 72 9.96 3.77 -6.88
C GLY A 72 11.42 3.67 -7.30
N ASP A 73 11.73 4.01 -8.56
CA ASP A 73 13.10 3.95 -9.10
C ASP A 73 13.75 5.33 -9.30
N GLY A 74 12.99 6.40 -9.11
CA GLY A 74 13.46 7.78 -9.04
C GLY A 74 13.72 8.40 -10.41
N ASP A 75 13.13 7.87 -11.48
CA ASP A 75 13.34 8.37 -12.84
C ASP A 75 12.46 9.57 -13.22
N GLY A 76 11.54 9.96 -12.33
CA GLY A 76 10.60 11.06 -12.52
C GLY A 76 9.39 10.72 -13.38
N LEU A 77 9.22 9.45 -13.76
CA LEU A 77 8.03 8.89 -14.37
C LEU A 77 7.26 8.06 -13.33
N TYR A 78 6.00 7.76 -13.63
CA TYR A 78 5.12 6.98 -12.75
C TYR A 78 4.54 5.76 -13.49
N ASN A 79 5.32 5.19 -14.40
CA ASN A 79 4.87 4.14 -15.35
C ASN A 79 5.77 2.90 -15.38
N GLY A 80 6.72 2.82 -14.45
CA GLY A 80 7.60 1.69 -14.22
C GLY A 80 6.95 0.57 -13.42
N THR A 81 7.70 -0.53 -13.27
CA THR A 81 7.22 -1.73 -12.55
C THR A 81 7.10 -1.50 -11.04
N TYR A 82 7.87 -0.56 -10.51
CA TYR A 82 7.90 -0.21 -9.07
C TYR A 82 7.19 1.12 -8.78
N ASP A 83 6.41 1.60 -9.74
CA ASP A 83 5.67 2.85 -9.64
C ASP A 83 4.19 2.57 -9.54
N TRP A 84 3.44 3.57 -9.08
CA TRP A 84 2.01 3.59 -9.29
C TRP A 84 1.51 4.99 -9.60
N ASP A 85 0.35 5.01 -10.25
CA ASP A 85 -0.37 6.20 -10.62
C ASP A 85 -1.87 5.89 -10.50
N SER A 86 -2.59 6.67 -9.70
CA SER A 86 -4.04 6.50 -9.55
C SER A 86 -4.82 6.88 -10.79
N GLY A 87 -4.22 7.64 -11.71
CA GLY A 87 -4.97 8.50 -12.61
C GLY A 87 -5.69 9.62 -11.85
N THR A 88 -6.63 10.28 -12.50
CA THR A 88 -7.39 11.37 -11.89
C THR A 88 -8.43 10.82 -10.91
N LEU A 89 -8.33 11.27 -9.66
CA LEU A 89 -9.33 11.11 -8.63
C LEU A 89 -10.16 12.39 -8.52
N GLN A 90 -11.46 12.21 -8.33
CA GLN A 90 -12.45 13.27 -8.15
C GLN A 90 -13.25 12.98 -6.87
N ASN A 91 -13.79 14.02 -6.24
CA ASN A 91 -14.57 13.88 -5.02
C ASN A 91 -15.88 13.09 -5.24
N GLU A 92 -16.51 13.21 -6.40
CA GLU A 92 -17.71 12.47 -6.76
C GLU A 92 -17.74 12.01 -8.23
N CYS A 93 -18.56 10.99 -8.49
CA CYS A 93 -18.86 10.51 -9.85
C CYS A 93 -20.36 10.52 -10.08
N GLU A 94 -20.79 11.17 -11.15
CA GLU A 94 -22.20 11.18 -11.54
C GLU A 94 -22.67 9.75 -11.82
N SER A 95 -23.89 9.43 -11.38
CA SER A 95 -24.51 8.12 -11.52
C SER A 95 -25.93 8.25 -12.06
N ASP A 96 -26.39 7.25 -12.81
CA ASP A 96 -27.76 7.17 -13.31
C ASP A 96 -28.79 6.88 -12.20
N GLU A 97 -30.09 6.84 -12.56
CA GLU A 97 -31.19 6.53 -11.62
C GLU A 97 -31.03 5.14 -10.95
N ASN A 98 -30.23 4.24 -11.53
CA ASN A 98 -29.96 2.90 -11.00
C ASN A 98 -28.70 2.84 -10.11
N GLY A 99 -27.99 3.96 -9.93
CA GLY A 99 -26.73 4.01 -9.20
C GLY A 99 -25.52 3.48 -9.98
N THR A 100 -25.64 3.37 -11.31
CA THR A 100 -24.51 3.04 -12.21
C THR A 100 -23.78 4.32 -12.56
N LYS A 101 -22.44 4.34 -12.44
CA LYS A 101 -21.65 5.50 -12.86
C LYS A 101 -21.91 5.83 -14.33
N LEU A 102 -22.10 7.12 -14.63
CA LEU A 102 -22.22 7.60 -16.01
C LEU A 102 -20.88 7.59 -16.74
N ASP A 103 -19.79 7.80 -15.98
CA ASP A 103 -18.42 7.69 -16.45
C ASP A 103 -17.71 6.53 -15.74
N GLU A 104 -17.32 5.52 -16.51
CA GLU A 104 -16.58 4.36 -15.99
C GLU A 104 -15.13 4.71 -15.61
N GLU A 105 -14.55 5.74 -16.22
CA GLU A 105 -13.19 6.19 -15.93
C GLU A 105 -13.13 7.07 -14.66
N CYS A 106 -14.28 7.61 -14.22
CA CYS A 106 -14.36 8.38 -13.00
C CYS A 106 -14.10 7.52 -11.75
N GLN A 107 -13.09 7.93 -10.97
CA GLN A 107 -12.66 7.26 -9.75
C GLN A 107 -12.66 8.24 -8.58
N THR A 108 -13.22 7.83 -7.44
CA THR A 108 -13.17 8.57 -6.17
C THR A 108 -12.20 7.97 -5.16
N SER A 109 -11.58 6.84 -5.52
CA SER A 109 -10.62 6.16 -4.66
C SER A 109 -9.65 5.31 -5.46
N PHE A 110 -8.46 5.10 -4.90
CA PHE A 110 -7.39 4.31 -5.48
C PHE A 110 -6.85 3.29 -4.50
N ARG A 111 -6.46 2.11 -4.98
CA ARG A 111 -5.98 1.01 -4.14
C ARG A 111 -4.65 0.46 -4.62
N VAL A 112 -3.75 0.21 -3.67
CA VAL A 112 -2.49 -0.49 -3.89
C VAL A 112 -2.36 -1.62 -2.88
N SER A 113 -2.05 -2.83 -3.35
CA SER A 113 -1.78 -3.97 -2.48
C SER A 113 -0.27 -4.22 -2.36
N PHE A 114 0.20 -4.35 -1.13
CA PHE A 114 1.61 -4.53 -0.79
C PHE A 114 2.00 -6.00 -0.81
N ASN A 115 2.27 -6.53 -2.01
CA ASN A 115 2.65 -7.92 -2.23
C ASN A 115 4.08 -8.04 -2.80
N SER A 116 4.34 -9.03 -3.65
CA SER A 116 5.65 -9.22 -4.31
C SER A 116 6.18 -7.98 -5.03
N THR A 117 5.33 -7.14 -5.64
CA THR A 117 5.77 -5.91 -6.34
C THR A 117 6.10 -4.80 -5.36
N PHE A 118 5.21 -4.55 -4.40
CA PHE A 118 5.36 -3.52 -3.37
C PHE A 118 5.56 -4.18 -2.01
N GLY A 119 6.81 -4.26 -1.56
CA GLY A 119 7.17 -4.96 -0.33
C GLY A 119 6.83 -4.18 0.95
N THR A 120 7.28 -4.73 2.08
CA THR A 120 7.22 -4.04 3.36
C THR A 120 8.11 -2.80 3.36
N GLY A 121 7.59 -1.68 3.83
CA GLY A 121 8.36 -0.44 3.93
C GLY A 121 7.51 0.79 4.18
N THR A 122 8.17 1.93 4.32
CA THR A 122 7.55 3.27 4.35
C THR A 122 7.58 3.86 2.95
N TYR A 123 6.41 4.30 2.48
CA TYR A 123 6.23 4.85 1.14
C TYR A 123 5.95 6.35 1.20
N TYR A 124 6.64 7.09 0.34
CA TYR A 124 6.55 8.54 0.18
C TYR A 124 5.85 8.83 -1.15
N TYR A 125 4.52 8.73 -1.13
CA TYR A 125 3.69 9.07 -2.29
C TYR A 125 3.47 10.59 -2.37
N GLN A 126 3.06 11.05 -3.54
CA GLN A 126 2.78 12.45 -3.82
C GLN A 126 1.34 12.59 -4.29
N ASP A 127 0.75 13.74 -3.98
CA ASP A 127 -0.55 14.17 -4.49
C ASP A 127 -0.33 15.30 -5.51
N LEU A 128 -0.64 15.01 -6.77
CA LEU A 128 -0.58 15.99 -7.86
C LEU A 128 -1.97 16.56 -8.09
N LEU A 129 -2.11 17.86 -7.89
CA LEU A 129 -3.36 18.58 -8.06
C LEU A 129 -3.53 19.08 -9.51
N SER A 130 -4.74 19.02 -10.03
CA SER A 130 -5.13 19.64 -11.31
C SER A 130 -6.52 20.26 -11.26
#